data_AF-A0A7W7YE59-F1
#
_entry.id   AF-A0A7W7YE59-F1
#
_cell.length_a   1.000
_cell.length_b   1.000
_cell.length_c   1.000
_cell.angle_alpha   90.00
_cell.angle_beta   90.00
_cell.angle_gamma   90.00
#
_symmetry.space_group_name_H-M   'P 1'
#
loop_
_entity.id
_entity.type
_entity.pdbx_description
1 polymer ?
#
loop_
_entity_poly.entity_id
_entity_poly.type
_entity_poly.pdbx_seq_one_letter_code
_entity_poly.pdbx_strand_id
1 'polypeptide(L)'
;MSNAFGIVHGTLGQIFYCTLVFIAYASSRTWTEGRLVLTVKEAAQARWLSLLLFLAVFGQLVLGASLRHTQRTHLAASDILTTKGHWLPPYEPADVFLLFAHKYWGFTVALLILFVASRARRWLVTLPQMRPVATLLLFMPTVQVALGIFVILTGKSFWVTNFHVLNGLALLALTSLLVATFWGDRLSRSAIAEET
;
A
#
# COMPACT_ATOMS: atom_id res chain seq x y z
N MET A 1 -13.95 19.56 -12.64
CA MET A 1 -13.87 18.11 -12.96
C MET A 1 -14.94 17.35 -12.20
N SER A 2 -15.65 16.41 -12.86
CA SER A 2 -16.58 15.51 -12.19
C SER A 2 -15.85 14.62 -11.18
N ASN A 3 -16.59 14.02 -10.23
CA ASN A 3 -15.99 13.12 -9.25
C ASN A 3 -15.35 11.90 -9.93
N ALA A 4 -16.01 11.34 -10.94
CA ALA A 4 -15.50 10.21 -11.71
C ALA A 4 -14.18 10.53 -12.42
N PHE A 5 -14.07 11.67 -13.12
CA PHE A 5 -12.81 12.04 -13.80
C PHE A 5 -11.66 12.25 -12.81
N GLY A 6 -11.94 12.81 -11.63
CA GLY A 6 -10.93 12.97 -10.57
C GLY A 6 -10.41 11.63 -10.05
N ILE A 7 -11.31 10.69 -9.77
CA ILE A 7 -10.97 9.34 -9.30
C ILE A 7 -10.13 8.61 -10.35
N VAL A 8 -10.59 8.61 -11.62
CA VAL A 8 -9.86 7.98 -12.74
C VAL A 8 -8.47 8.58 -12.91
N HIS A 9 -8.35 9.91 -12.86
CA HIS A 9 -7.05 10.59 -12.94
C HIS A 9 -6.12 10.16 -11.78
N GLY A 10 -6.63 10.11 -10.55
CA GLY A 10 -5.88 9.65 -9.39
C GLY A 10 -5.40 8.20 -9.51
N THR A 11 -6.27 7.30 -9.96
CA THR A 11 -5.94 5.88 -10.18
C THR A 11 -4.93 5.70 -11.32
N LEU A 12 -5.08 6.43 -12.43
CA LEU A 12 -4.12 6.40 -13.53
C LEU A 12 -2.75 6.90 -13.08
N GLY A 13 -2.71 7.97 -12.26
CA GLY A 13 -1.48 8.47 -11.67
C GLY A 13 -0.77 7.44 -10.79
N GLN A 14 -1.53 6.65 -10.01
CA GLN A 14 -0.98 5.56 -9.21
C GLN A 14 -0.36 4.46 -10.08
N ILE A 15 -1.05 4.05 -11.14
CA ILE A 15 -0.54 3.04 -12.09
C ILE A 15 0.76 3.54 -12.75
N PHE A 16 0.74 4.78 -13.25
CA PHE A 16 1.93 5.40 -13.85
C PHE A 16 3.10 5.45 -12.86
N TYR A 17 2.82 5.84 -11.61
CA TYR A 17 3.83 5.86 -10.55
C TYR A 17 4.42 4.47 -10.27
N CYS A 18 3.59 3.43 -10.16
CA CYS A 18 4.06 2.05 -10.00
C CYS A 18 4.93 1.59 -11.17
N THR A 19 4.58 1.97 -12.40
CA THR A 19 5.39 1.68 -13.60
C THR A 19 6.76 2.35 -13.52
N LEU A 20 6.82 3.63 -13.11
CA LEU A 20 8.11 4.32 -12.92
C LEU A 20 8.97 3.66 -11.84
N VAL A 21 8.37 3.29 -10.71
CA VAL A 21 9.06 2.55 -9.63
C VAL A 21 9.60 1.22 -10.16
N PHE A 22 8.82 0.49 -10.94
CA PHE A 22 9.25 -0.76 -11.54
C PHE A 22 10.40 -0.58 -12.53
N ILE A 23 10.31 0.40 -13.45
CA ILE A 23 11.40 0.69 -14.40
C ILE A 23 12.68 1.05 -13.65
N ALA A 24 12.60 1.95 -12.67
CA ALA A 24 13.75 2.34 -11.86
C ALA A 24 14.38 1.13 -11.13
N TYR A 25 13.56 0.25 -10.57
CA TYR A 25 14.04 -0.97 -9.90
C TYR A 25 14.64 -1.98 -10.88
N ALA A 26 13.99 -2.22 -12.02
CA ALA A 26 14.46 -3.14 -13.06
C ALA A 26 15.77 -2.67 -13.72
N SER A 27 16.04 -1.35 -13.71
CA SER A 27 17.31 -0.76 -14.16
C SER A 27 18.38 -0.67 -13.06
N SER A 28 18.09 -1.12 -11.84
CA SER A 28 19.03 -1.03 -10.71
C SER A 28 20.00 -2.22 -10.65
N ARG A 29 21.16 -2.02 -10.02
CA ARG A 29 22.11 -3.11 -9.72
C ARG A 29 21.48 -4.23 -8.89
N THR A 30 20.54 -3.89 -8.01
CA THR A 30 19.81 -4.88 -7.21
C THR A 30 19.06 -5.87 -8.09
N TRP A 31 18.53 -5.46 -9.25
CA TRP A 31 17.84 -6.35 -10.18
C TRP A 31 18.79 -7.20 -11.02
N THR A 32 19.95 -6.65 -11.40
CA THR A 32 20.92 -7.33 -12.28
C THR A 32 21.88 -8.25 -11.55
N GLU A 33 22.32 -7.84 -10.35
CA GLU A 33 23.36 -8.52 -9.57
C GLU A 33 22.80 -9.17 -8.30
N GLY A 34 21.58 -8.81 -7.90
CA GLY A 34 20.96 -9.34 -6.70
C GLY A 34 20.66 -10.84 -6.80
N ARG A 35 20.79 -11.54 -5.66
CA ARG A 35 20.48 -12.97 -5.55
C ARG A 35 19.46 -13.20 -4.44
N LEU A 36 18.28 -13.69 -4.80
CA LEU A 36 17.23 -14.03 -3.85
C LEU A 36 17.10 -15.56 -3.76
N VAL A 37 17.49 -16.12 -2.63
CA VAL A 37 17.41 -17.57 -2.39
C VAL A 37 16.21 -17.83 -1.49
N LEU A 38 15.23 -18.57 -2.02
CA LEU A 38 14.03 -18.98 -1.32
C LEU A 38 13.73 -20.44 -1.67
N THR A 39 13.18 -21.19 -0.73
CA THR A 39 12.58 -22.48 -1.07
C THR A 39 11.37 -22.29 -1.99
N VAL A 40 10.99 -23.31 -2.76
CA VAL A 40 9.81 -23.25 -3.66
C VAL A 40 8.55 -22.82 -2.90
N LYS A 41 8.37 -23.33 -1.68
CA LYS A 41 7.23 -22.98 -0.82
C LYS A 41 7.28 -21.52 -0.37
N GLU A 42 8.44 -21.02 0.06
CA GLU A 42 8.60 -19.62 0.45
C GLU A 42 8.40 -18.67 -0.73
N ALA A 43 8.92 -19.00 -1.91
CA ALA A 43 8.74 -18.22 -3.12
C ALA A 43 7.25 -18.10 -3.50
N ALA A 44 6.51 -19.22 -3.49
CA ALA A 44 5.07 -19.21 -3.76
C ALA A 44 4.30 -18.34 -2.74
N GLN A 45 4.62 -18.49 -1.45
CA GLN A 45 4.00 -17.69 -0.39
C GLN A 45 4.33 -16.20 -0.53
N ALA A 46 5.60 -15.85 -0.79
CA ALA A 46 6.04 -14.47 -0.93
C ALA A 46 5.39 -13.79 -2.15
N ARG A 47 5.28 -14.49 -3.28
CA ARG A 47 4.60 -14.00 -4.48
C ARG A 47 3.13 -13.70 -4.24
N TRP A 48 2.40 -14.64 -3.63
CA TRP A 48 0.99 -14.46 -3.35
C TRP A 48 0.74 -13.35 -2.32
N LEU A 49 1.49 -13.35 -1.21
CA LEU A 49 1.34 -12.36 -0.14
C LEU A 49 1.73 -10.95 -0.57
N SER A 50 2.79 -10.80 -1.36
CA SER A 50 3.18 -9.49 -1.90
C SER A 50 2.15 -8.94 -2.89
N LEU A 51 1.59 -9.80 -3.77
CA LEU A 51 0.55 -9.40 -4.70
C LEU A 51 -0.75 -9.01 -3.97
N LEU A 52 -1.20 -9.84 -3.02
CA LEU A 52 -2.36 -9.53 -2.19
C LEU A 52 -2.19 -8.19 -1.47
N LEU A 53 -1.03 -7.99 -0.85
CA LEU A 53 -0.72 -6.75 -0.15
C LEU A 53 -0.76 -5.53 -1.08
N PHE A 54 -0.10 -5.62 -2.23
CA PHE A 54 -0.08 -4.55 -3.22
C PHE A 54 -1.50 -4.19 -3.69
N LEU A 55 -2.32 -5.17 -4.04
CA LEU A 55 -3.70 -4.95 -4.46
C LEU A 55 -4.54 -4.33 -3.34
N ALA A 56 -4.33 -4.75 -2.09
CA ALA A 56 -5.06 -4.21 -0.95
C ALA A 56 -4.69 -2.75 -0.66
N VAL A 57 -3.39 -2.39 -0.73
CA VAL A 57 -2.90 -1.01 -0.62
C VAL A 57 -3.39 -0.16 -1.78
N PHE A 58 -3.31 -0.66 -3.01
CA PHE A 58 -3.84 0.01 -4.20
C PHE A 58 -5.34 0.32 -4.04
N GLY A 59 -6.14 -0.67 -3.65
CA GLY A 59 -7.57 -0.49 -3.37
C GLY A 59 -7.82 0.56 -2.29
N GLN A 60 -7.02 0.60 -1.22
CA GLN A 60 -7.14 1.62 -0.18
C GLN A 60 -6.87 3.04 -0.70
N LEU A 61 -5.91 3.20 -1.61
CA LEU A 61 -5.64 4.48 -2.27
C LEU A 61 -6.77 4.89 -3.22
N VAL A 62 -7.43 3.94 -3.89
CA VAL A 62 -8.64 4.20 -4.69
C VAL A 62 -9.80 4.68 -3.80
N LEU A 63 -10.02 4.05 -2.65
CA LEU A 63 -11.00 4.52 -1.66
C LEU A 63 -10.67 5.93 -1.14
N GLY A 64 -9.40 6.20 -0.84
CA GLY A 64 -8.94 7.52 -0.40
C GLY A 64 -9.11 8.61 -1.48
N ALA A 65 -8.80 8.30 -2.74
CA ALA A 65 -9.04 9.20 -3.88
C ALA A 65 -10.55 9.47 -4.06
N SER A 66 -11.37 8.43 -3.90
CA SER A 66 -12.83 8.55 -3.94
C SER A 66 -13.33 9.49 -2.86
N LEU A 67 -12.88 9.33 -1.60
CA LEU A 67 -13.22 10.25 -0.51
C LEU A 67 -12.79 11.68 -0.80
N ARG A 68 -11.57 11.89 -1.27
CA ARG A 68 -11.07 13.23 -1.60
C ARG A 68 -11.92 13.93 -2.66
N HIS A 69 -12.46 13.17 -3.60
CA HIS A 69 -13.30 13.72 -4.67
C HIS A 69 -14.78 13.82 -4.33
N THR A 70 -15.36 12.92 -3.53
CA THR A 70 -16.77 12.99 -3.14
C THR A 70 -17.00 13.92 -1.95
N GLN A 71 -16.05 13.98 -1.01
CA GLN A 71 -16.10 14.81 0.20
C GLN A 71 -15.09 15.96 0.10
N ARG A 72 -15.16 16.77 -0.96
CA ARG A 72 -14.22 17.89 -1.17
C ARG A 72 -14.40 19.00 -0.12
N THR A 73 -15.64 19.43 0.09
CA THR A 73 -15.98 20.61 0.89
C THR A 73 -16.46 20.31 2.30
N HIS A 74 -16.76 19.05 2.61
CA HIS A 74 -17.25 18.62 3.91
C HIS A 74 -16.57 17.32 4.36
N LEU A 75 -16.79 16.92 5.60
CA LEU A 75 -16.38 15.63 6.16
C LEU A 75 -17.65 14.90 6.58
N ALA A 76 -17.91 13.70 6.07
CA ALA A 76 -19.18 13.02 6.29
C ALA A 76 -19.39 12.54 7.75
N ALA A 77 -18.30 12.27 8.48
CA ALA A 77 -18.32 11.97 9.91
C ALA A 77 -16.99 12.36 10.56
N SER A 78 -17.03 12.81 11.81
CA SER A 78 -15.86 13.16 12.63
C SER A 78 -15.44 12.05 13.61
N ASP A 79 -16.23 10.98 13.69
CA ASP A 79 -15.94 9.84 14.55
C ASP A 79 -14.69 9.07 14.06
N ILE A 80 -13.83 8.65 14.99
CA ILE A 80 -12.61 7.90 14.67
C ILE A 80 -12.90 6.41 14.47
N LEU A 81 -13.64 5.76 15.38
CA LEU A 81 -13.90 4.32 15.30
C LEU A 81 -15.27 4.02 14.68
N THR A 82 -16.33 4.61 15.21
CA THR A 82 -17.66 4.57 14.58
C THR A 82 -17.72 5.52 13.39
N THR A 83 -18.82 5.50 12.63
CA THR A 83 -19.10 6.49 11.58
C THR A 83 -20.55 6.93 11.74
N LYS A 84 -20.77 8.19 12.13
CA LYS A 84 -22.08 8.71 12.57
C LYS A 84 -22.68 7.89 13.73
N GLY A 85 -21.84 7.48 14.68
CA GLY A 85 -22.27 6.65 15.81
C GLY A 85 -22.51 5.17 15.52
N HIS A 86 -22.40 4.72 14.26
CA HIS A 86 -22.59 3.32 13.89
C HIS A 86 -21.25 2.58 13.69
N TRP A 87 -21.18 1.33 14.14
CA TRP A 87 -20.06 0.42 13.82
C TRP A 87 -20.12 -0.07 12.37
N LEU A 88 -21.33 -0.34 11.88
CA LEU A 88 -21.62 -0.64 10.49
C LEU A 88 -22.74 0.32 10.05
N PRO A 89 -22.43 1.42 9.34
CA PRO A 89 -23.45 2.36 8.89
C PRO A 89 -24.29 1.76 7.75
N PRO A 90 -25.53 2.25 7.55
CA PRO A 90 -26.31 1.93 6.35
C PRO A 90 -25.57 2.35 5.08
N TYR A 91 -25.93 1.73 3.95
CA TYR A 91 -25.32 2.02 2.64
C TYR A 91 -25.66 3.43 2.13
N GLU A 92 -26.76 4.02 2.60
CA GLU A 92 -27.11 5.42 2.38
C GLU A 92 -26.94 6.26 3.66
N PRO A 93 -26.35 7.46 3.58
CA PRO A 93 -25.80 8.07 2.38
C PRO A 93 -24.44 7.47 1.97
N ALA A 94 -24.21 7.30 0.67
CA ALA A 94 -23.04 6.58 0.13
C ALA A 94 -21.67 7.17 0.55
N ASP A 95 -21.60 8.46 0.85
CA ASP A 95 -20.40 9.14 1.32
C ASP A 95 -20.00 8.68 2.74
N VAL A 96 -20.97 8.47 3.64
CA VAL A 96 -20.76 7.92 4.99
C VAL A 96 -20.26 6.48 4.89
N PHE A 97 -20.89 5.67 4.03
CA PHE A 97 -20.46 4.28 3.84
C PHE A 97 -19.05 4.21 3.26
N LEU A 98 -18.70 5.07 2.30
CA LEU A 98 -17.35 5.16 1.73
C LEU A 98 -16.30 5.53 2.79
N LEU A 99 -16.63 6.46 3.70
CA LEU A 99 -15.73 6.84 4.80
C LEU A 99 -15.52 5.68 5.78
N PHE A 100 -16.59 4.97 6.13
CA PHE A 100 -16.51 3.74 6.90
C PHE A 100 -15.61 2.71 6.20
N ALA A 101 -15.86 2.43 4.92
CA ALA A 101 -15.11 1.44 4.15
C ALA A 101 -13.61 1.78 4.13
N HIS A 102 -13.24 3.04 3.88
CA HIS A 102 -11.85 3.47 3.88
C HIS A 102 -11.17 3.30 5.25
N LYS A 103 -11.86 3.60 6.35
CA LYS A 103 -11.29 3.48 7.71
C LYS A 103 -11.02 2.01 8.08
N TYR A 104 -12.04 1.17 7.95
CA TYR A 104 -11.95 -0.25 8.36
C TYR A 104 -11.09 -1.07 7.41
N TRP A 105 -11.17 -0.82 6.10
CA TRP A 105 -10.23 -1.39 5.14
C TRP A 105 -8.80 -0.91 5.44
N GLY A 106 -8.62 0.38 5.76
CA GLY A 106 -7.32 0.94 6.16
C GLY A 106 -6.66 0.25 7.34
N PHE A 107 -7.42 -0.02 8.42
CA PHE A 107 -6.90 -0.78 9.56
C PHE A 107 -6.53 -2.22 9.17
N THR A 108 -7.37 -2.87 8.37
CA THR A 108 -7.12 -4.23 7.87
C THR A 108 -5.84 -4.27 7.02
N VAL A 109 -5.68 -3.30 6.11
CA VAL A 109 -4.50 -3.14 5.26
C VAL A 109 -3.26 -2.85 6.11
N ALA A 110 -3.34 -2.00 7.14
CA ALA A 110 -2.22 -1.74 8.04
C ALA A 110 -1.73 -3.01 8.74
N LEU A 111 -2.64 -3.85 9.24
CA LEU A 111 -2.29 -5.14 9.85
C LEU A 111 -1.68 -6.10 8.82
N LEU A 112 -2.23 -6.14 7.60
CA LEU A 112 -1.68 -6.95 6.51
C LEU A 112 -0.26 -6.48 6.13
N ILE A 113 -0.01 -5.17 6.07
CA ILE A 113 1.34 -4.60 5.84
C ILE A 113 2.29 -5.13 6.92
N LEU A 114 1.97 -4.98 8.20
CA LEU A 114 2.83 -5.42 9.30
C LEU A 114 3.10 -6.94 9.24
N PHE A 115 2.07 -7.73 8.95
CA PHE A 115 2.17 -9.18 8.80
C PHE A 115 3.12 -9.57 7.66
N VAL A 116 2.93 -9.03 6.46
CA VAL A 116 3.77 -9.35 5.29
C VAL A 116 5.18 -8.79 5.47
N ALA A 117 5.34 -7.58 6.00
CA ALA A 117 6.65 -6.98 6.28
C ALA A 117 7.46 -7.83 7.27
N SER A 118 6.80 -8.39 8.30
CA SER A 118 7.47 -9.27 9.26
C SER A 118 8.02 -10.56 8.63
N ARG A 119 7.30 -11.13 7.65
CA ARG A 119 7.74 -12.30 6.87
C ARG A 119 8.80 -11.91 5.86
N ALA A 120 8.64 -10.77 5.19
CA ALA A 120 9.58 -10.25 4.20
C ALA A 120 10.98 -10.05 4.78
N ARG A 121 11.12 -9.71 6.07
CA ARG A 121 12.43 -9.66 6.75
C ARG A 121 13.21 -10.97 6.65
N ARG A 122 12.51 -12.11 6.68
CA ARG A 122 13.13 -13.44 6.56
C ARG A 122 13.43 -13.77 5.09
N TRP A 123 12.46 -13.53 4.20
CA TRP A 123 12.62 -13.83 2.78
C TRP A 123 13.72 -12.99 2.10
N LEU A 124 13.90 -11.74 2.52
CA LEU A 124 14.88 -10.82 1.95
C LEU A 124 16.27 -10.94 2.60
N VAL A 125 16.53 -11.98 3.40
CA VAL A 125 17.81 -12.13 4.09
C VAL A 125 18.98 -12.22 3.11
N THR A 126 18.82 -12.88 1.97
CA THR A 126 19.88 -13.01 0.96
C THR A 126 19.96 -11.82 -0.01
N LEU A 127 18.99 -10.90 0.05
CA LEU A 127 18.94 -9.71 -0.80
C LEU A 127 19.01 -8.42 0.06
N PRO A 128 20.17 -8.10 0.64
CA PRO A 128 20.32 -7.06 1.66
C PRO A 128 19.87 -5.67 1.20
N GLN A 129 20.00 -5.35 -0.09
CA GLN A 129 19.57 -4.09 -0.69
C GLN A 129 18.06 -3.84 -0.53
N MET A 130 17.26 -4.91 -0.39
CA MET A 130 15.81 -4.82 -0.20
C MET A 130 15.37 -4.85 1.26
N ARG A 131 16.28 -5.08 2.22
CA ARG A 131 15.94 -5.07 3.66
C ARG A 131 15.32 -3.75 4.14
N PRO A 132 15.77 -2.56 3.69
CA PRO A 132 15.14 -1.30 4.09
C PRO A 132 13.65 -1.24 3.75
N VAL A 133 13.21 -1.88 2.64
CA VAL A 133 11.78 -1.92 2.26
C VAL A 133 10.95 -2.63 3.33
N ALA A 134 11.39 -3.81 3.78
CA ALA A 134 10.71 -4.52 4.85
C ALA A 134 10.72 -3.75 6.17
N THR A 135 11.81 -3.04 6.48
CA THR A 135 11.90 -2.21 7.69
C THR A 135 10.94 -1.02 7.63
N LEU A 136 10.93 -0.26 6.53
CA LEU A 136 10.04 0.89 6.35
C LEU A 136 8.57 0.48 6.44
N LEU A 137 8.20 -0.66 5.85
CA LEU A 137 6.85 -1.20 5.94
C LEU A 137 6.41 -1.59 7.36
N LEU A 138 7.32 -1.69 8.35
CA LEU A 138 6.92 -1.90 9.75
C LEU A 138 6.52 -0.61 10.47
N PHE A 139 7.02 0.54 10.01
CA PHE A 139 6.83 1.82 10.68
C PHE A 139 5.88 2.74 9.93
N MET A 140 5.97 2.83 8.60
CA MET A 140 5.11 3.70 7.80
C MET A 140 3.59 3.48 7.94
N PRO A 141 3.05 2.25 8.15
CA PRO A 141 1.60 2.11 8.34
C PRO A 141 1.11 2.71 9.66
N THR A 142 1.93 2.74 10.72
CA THR A 142 1.51 3.39 11.99
C THR A 142 1.40 4.90 11.80
N VAL A 143 2.35 5.49 11.06
CA VAL A 143 2.31 6.89 10.63
C VAL A 143 1.09 7.15 9.75
N GLN A 144 0.76 6.25 8.82
CA GLN A 144 -0.42 6.39 7.95
C GLN A 144 -1.72 6.45 8.75
N VAL A 145 -1.88 5.55 9.71
CA VAL A 145 -3.05 5.50 10.59
C VAL A 145 -3.15 6.76 11.44
N ALA A 146 -2.03 7.19 12.05
CA ALA A 146 -1.98 8.42 12.84
C ALA A 146 -2.38 9.64 11.99
N LEU A 147 -1.78 9.79 10.79
CA LEU A 147 -2.13 10.87 9.86
C LEU A 147 -3.60 10.82 9.46
N GLY A 148 -4.17 9.63 9.23
CA GLY A 148 -5.60 9.48 8.90
C GLY A 148 -6.52 9.94 10.03
N ILE A 149 -6.17 9.62 11.28
CA ILE A 149 -6.87 10.13 12.47
C ILE A 149 -6.76 11.66 12.53
N PHE A 150 -5.56 12.22 12.32
CA PHE A 150 -5.37 13.67 12.31
C PHE A 150 -6.12 14.37 11.18
N VAL A 151 -6.31 13.74 10.01
CA VAL A 151 -7.16 14.29 8.94
C VAL A 151 -8.58 14.52 9.47
N ILE A 152 -9.13 13.57 10.23
CA ILE A 152 -10.47 13.70 10.82
C ILE A 152 -10.46 14.79 11.91
N LEU A 153 -9.51 14.73 12.86
CA LEU A 153 -9.44 15.65 13.99
C LEU A 153 -9.23 17.11 13.59
N THR A 154 -8.53 17.35 12.49
CA THR A 154 -8.24 18.71 11.99
C THR A 154 -9.24 19.22 10.97
N GLY A 155 -10.35 18.48 10.73
CA GLY A 155 -11.33 18.88 9.72
C GLY A 155 -10.75 18.90 8.30
N LYS A 156 -9.85 17.96 8.00
CA LYS A 156 -9.11 17.81 6.74
C LYS A 156 -8.13 18.96 6.45
N SER A 157 -7.28 19.31 7.43
CA SER A 157 -6.18 20.25 7.22
C SER A 157 -5.41 19.91 5.94
N PHE A 158 -5.10 20.92 5.14
CA PHE A 158 -4.41 20.77 3.86
C PHE A 158 -3.09 20.01 4.02
N TRP A 159 -2.24 20.41 4.96
CA TRP A 159 -0.93 19.79 5.17
C TRP A 159 -1.05 18.35 5.65
N VAL A 160 -1.87 18.09 6.66
CA VAL A 160 -2.08 16.76 7.22
C VAL A 160 -2.60 15.79 6.15
N THR A 161 -3.58 16.24 5.35
CA THR A 161 -4.15 15.43 4.26
C THR A 161 -3.12 15.12 3.19
N ASN A 162 -2.28 16.08 2.79
CA ASN A 162 -1.24 15.84 1.80
C ASN A 162 -0.15 14.88 2.34
N PHE A 163 0.29 15.04 3.58
CA PHE A 163 1.24 14.10 4.18
C PHE A 163 0.65 12.69 4.29
N HIS A 164 -0.63 12.57 4.63
CA HIS A 164 -1.34 11.29 4.62
C HIS A 164 -1.33 10.64 3.23
N VAL A 165 -1.59 11.42 2.17
CA VAL A 165 -1.57 10.92 0.78
C VAL A 165 -0.14 10.54 0.36
N LEU A 166 0.86 11.36 0.65
CA LEU A 166 2.27 11.10 0.31
C LEU A 166 2.81 9.84 0.99
N ASN A 167 2.52 9.65 2.29
CA ASN A 167 2.91 8.45 3.00
C ASN A 167 2.18 7.20 2.46
N GLY A 168 0.91 7.34 2.04
CA GLY A 168 0.17 6.29 1.33
C GLY A 168 0.78 5.92 -0.03
N LEU A 169 1.23 6.90 -0.82
CA LEU A 169 1.93 6.66 -2.08
C LEU A 169 3.29 5.98 -1.86
N ALA A 170 4.01 6.34 -0.80
CA ALA A 170 5.25 5.66 -0.44
C ALA A 170 5.00 4.19 -0.06
N LEU A 171 3.94 3.89 0.71
CA LEU A 171 3.51 2.50 0.97
C LEU A 171 3.18 1.75 -0.33
N LEU A 172 2.51 2.40 -1.28
CA LEU A 172 2.23 1.81 -2.60
C LEU A 172 3.54 1.47 -3.36
N ALA A 173 4.52 2.37 -3.36
CA ALA A 173 5.82 2.12 -3.99
C ALA A 173 6.60 0.97 -3.31
N LEU A 174 6.62 0.93 -1.97
CA LEU A 174 7.32 -0.13 -1.24
C LEU A 174 6.68 -1.51 -1.48
N THR A 175 5.36 -1.56 -1.56
CA THR A 175 4.64 -2.81 -1.85
C THR A 175 4.75 -3.23 -3.32
N SER A 176 4.80 -2.29 -4.26
CA SER A 176 5.08 -2.61 -5.67
C SER A 176 6.51 -3.12 -5.87
N LEU A 177 7.49 -2.59 -5.12
CA LEU A 177 8.84 -3.12 -5.09
C LEU A 177 8.88 -4.57 -4.59
N LEU A 178 8.16 -4.90 -3.50
CA LEU A 178 8.09 -6.29 -3.03
C LEU A 178 7.51 -7.24 -4.09
N VAL A 179 6.46 -6.83 -4.79
CA VAL A 179 5.91 -7.62 -5.90
C VAL A 179 6.98 -7.83 -6.98
N ALA A 180 7.63 -6.77 -7.43
CA ALA A 180 8.69 -6.87 -8.44
C ALA A 180 9.83 -7.79 -7.99
N THR A 181 10.26 -7.70 -6.73
CA THR A 181 11.32 -8.55 -6.17
C THR A 181 10.94 -10.03 -6.16
N PHE A 182 9.76 -10.40 -5.66
CA PHE A 182 9.38 -11.81 -5.53
C PHE A 182 8.92 -12.46 -6.85
N TRP A 183 8.43 -11.66 -7.78
CA TRP A 183 8.05 -12.10 -9.13
C TRP A 183 9.18 -11.93 -10.16
N GLY A 184 10.32 -11.36 -9.76
CA GLY A 184 11.49 -11.20 -10.61
C GLY A 184 12.23 -12.53 -10.82
N ASP A 185 11.95 -13.21 -11.92
CA ASP A 185 12.56 -14.50 -12.29
C ASP A 185 14.10 -14.48 -12.26
N ARG A 186 14.73 -13.35 -12.58
CA ARG A 186 16.19 -13.21 -12.57
C ARG A 186 16.79 -13.38 -11.17
N LEU A 187 16.09 -12.92 -10.14
CA LEU A 187 16.55 -13.01 -8.76
C LEU A 187 16.42 -14.44 -8.21
N SER A 188 15.48 -15.23 -8.74
CA SER A 188 15.13 -16.57 -8.24
C SER A 188 15.90 -17.72 -8.91
N ARG A 189 16.51 -17.50 -10.09
CA ARG A 189 17.15 -18.56 -10.91
C ARG A 189 18.52 -19.01 -10.41
N SER A 190 19.18 -18.25 -9.54
CA SER A 190 20.56 -18.53 -9.12
C SER A 190 20.71 -19.71 -8.14
N ALA A 191 19.60 -20.27 -7.64
CA ALA A 191 19.63 -21.43 -6.74
C ALA A 191 19.58 -22.78 -7.48
N ILE A 192 19.05 -22.82 -8.70
CA ILE A 192 18.84 -24.07 -9.46
C ILE A 192 20.10 -24.47 -10.24
N ALA A 193 20.96 -23.51 -10.59
CA ALA A 193 22.16 -23.76 -11.37
C ALA A 193 23.37 -24.28 -10.56
N GLU A 194 23.26 -24.38 -9.23
CA GLU A 194 24.32 -24.93 -8.36
C GLU A 194 24.06 -26.38 -7.93
N GLU A 195 22.92 -26.98 -8.31
CA GLU A 195 22.57 -28.39 -8.02
C GLU A 195 22.67 -29.32 -9.26
N THR A 196 23.12 -28.81 -10.41
CA THR A 196 23.35 -29.58 -11.65
C THR A 196 24.82 -29.57 -12.04
#